data_AF-A0A3P7KH17-F1
#
_entry.id   AF-A0A3P7KH17-F1
#
_cell.length_a   1.000
_cell.length_b   1.000
_cell.length_c   1.000
_cell.angle_alpha   90.00
_cell.angle_beta   90.00
_cell.angle_gamma   90.00
#
_symmetry.space_group_name_H-M   'P 1'
#
loop_
_entity.id
_entity.type
_entity.pdbx_description
1 polymer ?
#
loop_
_entity_poly.entity_id
_entity_poly.type
_entity_poly.pdbx_seq_one_letter_code
_entity_poly.pdbx_strand_id
1 'polypeptide(L)'
;MVMPKQHMVQKKNQKCMGFFLQCCPDNTYSDAWTCQSVAEMRLIAQKPGVQNFVRKTTHVYSAKENDWGYSCFMTWADVLDESQGYIKDDRVTLEITVKAEAPKNMMLVSREDFRRSIDQWYNLAEMQLARGQVDLSIEANAQALKFCKDKDKQSQEKLEAQRERLVNHKLVESIHRIEKVKDVPKGTGDALRPTSLRQALTGAQKSATTSKATKVIKKERRNIVQQGKKSGNALTAK
;
A
#
# COMPACT_ATOMS: atom_id res chain seq x y z
N MET A 1 -9.64 -24.56 2.61
CA MET A 1 -11.04 -24.22 2.95
C MET A 1 -12.00 -25.10 2.15
N VAL A 2 -13.13 -25.50 2.76
CA VAL A 2 -14.27 -26.14 2.08
C VAL A 2 -15.51 -25.29 2.38
N MET A 3 -16.34 -25.01 1.38
CA MET A 3 -17.53 -24.17 1.54
C MET A 3 -18.67 -24.69 0.65
N PRO A 4 -19.92 -24.80 1.16
CA PRO A 4 -21.07 -24.94 0.27
C PRO A 4 -21.23 -23.66 -0.57
N LYS A 5 -21.33 -23.81 -1.89
CA LYS A 5 -21.54 -22.71 -2.84
C LYS A 5 -22.77 -22.99 -3.69
N GLN A 6 -23.52 -21.95 -4.04
CA GLN A 6 -24.60 -22.05 -5.02
C GLN A 6 -24.04 -21.67 -6.39
N HIS A 7 -24.28 -22.50 -7.40
CA HIS A 7 -23.67 -22.35 -8.73
C HIS A 7 -24.69 -22.69 -9.83
N MET A 8 -24.61 -21.99 -10.97
CA MET A 8 -25.48 -22.23 -12.12
C MET A 8 -24.91 -23.33 -13.00
N VAL A 9 -25.35 -24.56 -12.79
CA VAL A 9 -24.99 -25.72 -13.62
C VAL A 9 -26.12 -25.96 -14.62
N GLN A 10 -25.81 -25.95 -15.92
CA GLN A 10 -26.78 -26.21 -17.01
C GLN A 10 -28.10 -25.40 -16.89
N LYS A 11 -27.99 -24.08 -16.63
CA LYS A 11 -29.11 -23.14 -16.41
C LYS A 11 -30.00 -23.43 -15.18
N LYS A 12 -29.65 -24.40 -14.32
CA LYS A 12 -30.31 -24.65 -13.03
C LYS A 12 -29.40 -24.19 -11.88
N ASN A 13 -29.98 -23.60 -10.84
CA ASN A 13 -29.26 -23.36 -9.60
C ASN A 13 -29.08 -24.68 -8.85
N GLN A 14 -27.84 -25.10 -8.64
CA GLN A 14 -27.49 -26.27 -7.84
C GLN A 14 -26.53 -25.86 -6.70
N LYS A 15 -26.55 -26.62 -5.61
CA LYS A 15 -25.49 -26.55 -4.60
C LYS A 15 -24.29 -27.36 -5.10
N CYS A 16 -23.10 -26.78 -5.00
CA CYS A 16 -21.84 -27.48 -5.17
C CYS A 16 -21.03 -27.44 -3.88
N MET A 17 -20.15 -28.42 -3.71
CA MET A 17 -19.01 -28.29 -2.81
C MET A 17 -17.96 -27.40 -3.47
N GLY A 18 -17.68 -26.26 -2.87
CA GLY A 18 -16.55 -25.40 -3.22
C GLY A 18 -15.31 -25.81 -2.43
N PHE A 19 -14.18 -25.99 -3.10
CA PHE A 19 -12.94 -26.48 -2.49
C PHE A 19 -11.77 -25.57 -2.89
N PHE A 20 -11.08 -25.02 -1.90
CA PHE A 20 -10.08 -23.96 -2.07
C PHE A 20 -8.83 -24.25 -1.22
N LEU A 21 -7.65 -24.09 -1.81
CA LEU A 21 -6.39 -24.00 -1.08
C LEU A 21 -6.16 -22.53 -0.69
N GLN A 22 -5.57 -22.29 0.48
CA GLN A 22 -5.24 -20.94 0.95
C GLN A 22 -3.80 -20.91 1.43
N CYS A 23 -3.08 -19.84 1.11
CA CYS A 23 -1.68 -19.62 1.47
C CYS A 23 -1.58 -18.37 2.34
N CYS A 24 -0.93 -18.45 3.50
CA CYS A 24 -0.74 -17.34 4.44
C CYS A 24 -2.03 -16.54 4.73
N PRO A 25 -3.05 -17.13 5.39
CA PRO A 25 -4.30 -16.44 5.71
C PRO A 25 -4.11 -15.25 6.66
N ASP A 26 -3.20 -15.36 7.63
CA ASP A 26 -3.08 -14.41 8.74
C ASP A 26 -1.87 -13.46 8.63
N ASN A 27 -2.18 -12.17 8.73
CA ASN A 27 -1.29 -11.11 9.26
C ASN A 27 0.16 -11.05 8.74
N THR A 28 0.36 -11.13 7.43
CA THR A 28 1.71 -11.01 6.83
C THR A 28 2.29 -9.59 6.96
N TYR A 29 3.54 -9.48 7.42
CA TYR A 29 4.19 -8.17 7.61
C TYR A 29 4.43 -7.40 6.30
N SER A 30 4.32 -8.05 5.15
CA SER A 30 4.35 -7.46 3.81
C SER A 30 3.23 -7.97 2.93
N ASP A 31 2.91 -7.16 1.93
CA ASP A 31 1.84 -7.39 0.95
C ASP A 31 2.45 -7.77 -0.43
N ALA A 32 3.79 -7.84 -0.51
CA ALA A 32 4.57 -8.06 -1.73
C ALA A 32 5.12 -9.49 -1.90
N TRP A 33 4.74 -10.42 -1.02
CA TRP A 33 5.10 -11.83 -1.15
C TRP A 33 4.35 -12.47 -2.33
N THR A 34 5.02 -13.39 -3.03
CA THR A 34 4.38 -14.25 -4.04
C THR A 34 4.88 -15.68 -3.95
N CYS A 35 3.97 -16.65 -4.02
CA CYS A 35 4.29 -18.08 -3.99
C CYS A 35 3.61 -18.80 -5.16
N GLN A 36 4.41 -19.25 -6.14
CA GLN A 36 3.93 -20.12 -7.20
C GLN A 36 3.78 -21.54 -6.68
N SER A 37 2.62 -22.17 -6.91
CA SER A 37 2.45 -23.59 -6.58
C SER A 37 1.50 -24.31 -7.54
N VAL A 38 1.72 -25.62 -7.65
CA VAL A 38 0.85 -26.58 -8.31
C VAL A 38 0.18 -27.42 -7.23
N ALA A 39 -1.15 -27.39 -7.17
CA ALA A 39 -1.94 -28.14 -6.21
C ALA A 39 -2.79 -29.20 -6.93
N GLU A 40 -2.67 -30.45 -6.48
CA GLU A 40 -3.52 -31.56 -6.89
C GLU A 40 -4.54 -31.80 -5.77
N MET A 41 -5.79 -31.43 -6.06
CA MET A 41 -6.93 -31.50 -5.14
C MET A 41 -7.72 -32.78 -5.42
N ARG A 42 -7.93 -33.61 -4.40
CA ARG A 42 -8.60 -34.91 -4.52
C ARG A 42 -9.78 -35.04 -3.57
N LEU A 43 -10.85 -35.65 -4.03
CA LEU A 43 -11.86 -36.29 -3.18
C LEU A 43 -11.57 -37.80 -3.20
N ILE A 44 -11.30 -38.35 -2.02
CA ILE A 44 -10.90 -39.75 -1.85
C ILE A 44 -12.15 -40.64 -1.89
N ALA A 45 -12.11 -41.68 -2.72
CA ALA A 45 -13.14 -42.69 -2.74
C ALA A 45 -13.02 -43.61 -1.51
N GLN A 46 -14.14 -43.88 -0.85
CA GLN A 46 -14.20 -44.73 0.35
C GLN A 46 -14.73 -46.14 0.04
N LYS A 47 -15.17 -46.36 -1.21
CA LYS A 47 -15.70 -47.62 -1.74
C LYS A 47 -14.63 -48.35 -2.57
N PRO A 48 -14.33 -49.64 -2.30
CA PRO A 48 -13.36 -50.40 -3.09
C PRO A 48 -13.68 -50.39 -4.59
N GLY A 49 -12.66 -50.22 -5.43
CA GLY A 49 -12.79 -50.21 -6.89
C GLY A 49 -13.19 -48.87 -7.52
N VAL A 50 -13.61 -47.87 -6.72
CA VAL A 50 -13.84 -46.50 -7.20
C VAL A 50 -12.52 -45.71 -7.21
N GLN A 51 -12.31 -44.88 -8.24
CA GLN A 51 -11.13 -44.00 -8.30
C GLN A 51 -11.39 -42.67 -7.59
N ASN A 52 -10.34 -42.09 -7.00
CA ASN A 52 -10.40 -40.74 -6.42
C ASN A 52 -10.72 -39.70 -7.50
N PHE A 53 -11.60 -38.75 -7.20
CA PHE A 53 -11.89 -37.65 -8.10
C PHE A 53 -10.83 -36.55 -7.95
N VAL A 54 -10.04 -36.32 -8.99
CA VAL A 54 -8.85 -35.45 -8.96
C VAL A 54 -8.99 -34.26 -9.89
N ARG A 55 -8.62 -33.06 -9.42
CA ARG A 55 -8.37 -31.87 -10.26
C ARG A 55 -7.03 -31.23 -9.92
N LYS A 56 -6.37 -30.64 -10.93
CA LYS A 56 -5.08 -29.96 -10.80
C LYS A 56 -5.26 -28.47 -11.08
N THR A 57 -4.73 -27.64 -10.20
CA THR A 57 -4.71 -26.18 -10.34
C THR A 57 -3.30 -25.65 -10.12
N THR A 58 -2.94 -24.59 -10.85
CA THR A 58 -1.66 -23.90 -10.74
C THR A 58 -1.96 -22.43 -10.53
N HIS A 59 -1.36 -21.82 -9.50
CA HIS A 59 -1.63 -20.44 -9.14
C HIS A 59 -0.41 -19.78 -8.47
N VAL A 60 -0.35 -18.45 -8.55
CA VAL A 60 0.69 -17.62 -7.91
C VAL A 60 0.04 -16.81 -6.80
N TYR A 61 0.01 -17.40 -5.61
CA TYR A 61 -0.59 -16.82 -4.42
C TYR A 61 0.10 -15.51 -4.06
N SER A 62 -0.67 -14.54 -3.59
CA SER A 62 -0.20 -13.22 -3.16
C SER A 62 -1.06 -12.68 -2.01
N ALA A 63 -0.69 -11.56 -1.41
CA ALA A 63 -1.49 -10.92 -0.36
C ALA A 63 -2.87 -10.40 -0.84
N LYS A 64 -3.13 -10.35 -2.16
CA LYS A 64 -4.46 -10.00 -2.73
C LYS A 64 -5.27 -11.21 -3.14
N GLU A 65 -4.59 -12.25 -3.61
CA GLU A 65 -5.17 -13.52 -4.07
C GLU A 65 -4.49 -14.62 -3.24
N ASN A 66 -4.96 -14.75 -1.99
CA ASN A 66 -4.38 -15.67 -1.02
C ASN A 66 -5.15 -17.01 -0.94
N ASP A 67 -6.31 -17.13 -1.57
CA ASP A 67 -7.04 -18.37 -1.79
C ASP A 67 -7.28 -18.64 -3.29
N TRP A 68 -7.27 -19.93 -3.66
CA TRP A 68 -7.53 -20.38 -5.04
C TRP A 68 -8.12 -21.79 -5.07
N GLY A 69 -8.98 -22.07 -6.04
CA GLY A 69 -9.63 -23.37 -6.17
C GLY A 69 -10.87 -23.36 -7.05
N TYR A 70 -11.84 -24.21 -6.71
CA TYR A 70 -13.04 -24.45 -7.51
C TYR A 70 -14.32 -24.12 -6.74
N SER A 71 -15.05 -23.10 -7.19
CA SER A 71 -16.38 -22.76 -6.66
C SER A 71 -17.43 -23.86 -6.87
N CYS A 72 -17.23 -24.72 -7.86
CA CYS A 72 -17.94 -26.00 -7.99
C CYS A 72 -16.90 -27.10 -8.27
N PHE A 73 -16.38 -27.72 -7.21
CA PHE A 73 -15.48 -28.87 -7.31
C PHE A 73 -16.27 -30.11 -7.77
N MET A 74 -17.40 -30.37 -7.11
CA MET A 74 -18.36 -31.43 -7.40
C MET A 74 -19.76 -30.98 -6.96
N THR A 75 -20.85 -31.50 -7.54
CA THR A 75 -22.19 -31.08 -7.11
C THR A 75 -22.54 -31.72 -5.77
N TRP A 76 -23.41 -31.08 -5.00
CA TRP A 76 -23.82 -31.62 -3.70
C TRP A 76 -24.66 -32.90 -3.82
N ALA A 77 -25.23 -33.18 -5.01
CA ALA A 77 -25.90 -34.44 -5.27
C ALA A 77 -24.87 -35.58 -5.39
N ASP A 78 -23.86 -35.42 -6.25
CA ASP A 78 -22.82 -36.46 -6.46
C ASP A 78 -21.97 -36.70 -5.19
N VAL A 79 -21.84 -35.69 -4.32
CA VAL A 79 -21.14 -35.80 -3.03
C VAL A 79 -21.93 -36.63 -2.01
N LEU A 80 -23.26 -36.54 -2.00
CA LEU A 80 -24.13 -37.30 -1.08
C LEU A 80 -24.56 -38.68 -1.63
N ASP A 81 -24.31 -38.97 -2.91
CA ASP A 81 -24.70 -40.23 -3.53
C ASP A 81 -23.77 -41.39 -3.12
N GLU A 82 -24.25 -42.23 -2.20
CA GLU A 82 -23.60 -43.47 -1.77
C GLU A 82 -23.29 -44.44 -2.93
N SER A 83 -24.01 -44.34 -4.06
CA SER A 83 -23.72 -45.14 -5.25
C SER A 83 -22.34 -44.80 -5.85
N GLN A 84 -21.95 -43.51 -5.83
CA GLN A 84 -20.61 -43.05 -6.22
C GLN A 84 -19.52 -43.53 -5.26
N GLY A 85 -19.83 -43.67 -3.97
CA GLY A 85 -18.89 -44.20 -2.97
C GLY A 85 -17.79 -43.23 -2.49
N TYR A 86 -17.98 -41.92 -2.67
CA TYR A 86 -17.12 -40.89 -2.07
C TYR A 86 -17.50 -40.57 -0.62
N ILE A 87 -18.77 -40.73 -0.27
CA ILE A 87 -19.31 -40.57 1.09
C ILE A 87 -19.42 -41.92 1.81
N LYS A 88 -19.18 -41.91 3.12
CA LYS A 88 -19.38 -43.02 4.06
C LYS A 88 -19.57 -42.45 5.46
N ASP A 89 -20.49 -42.98 6.26
CA ASP A 89 -20.72 -42.57 7.65
C ASP A 89 -20.93 -41.03 7.81
N ASP A 90 -21.67 -40.42 6.87
CA ASP A 90 -21.87 -38.97 6.67
C ASP A 90 -20.57 -38.13 6.59
N ARG A 91 -19.49 -38.74 6.09
CA ARG A 91 -18.15 -38.15 5.98
C ARG A 91 -17.59 -38.30 4.58
N VAL A 92 -16.85 -37.28 4.15
CA VAL A 92 -16.10 -37.25 2.89
C VAL A 92 -14.66 -36.85 3.17
N THR A 93 -13.71 -37.53 2.53
CA THR A 93 -12.28 -37.32 2.76
C THR A 93 -11.67 -36.53 1.60
N LEU A 94 -11.19 -35.32 1.90
CA LEU A 94 -10.58 -34.41 0.93
C LEU A 94 -9.07 -34.31 1.19
N GLU A 95 -8.28 -34.41 0.12
CA GLU A 95 -6.82 -34.34 0.16
C GLU A 95 -6.33 -33.23 -0.78
N ILE A 96 -5.23 -32.56 -0.42
CA ILE A 96 -4.51 -31.66 -1.33
C ILE A 96 -3.02 -32.00 -1.27
N THR A 97 -2.45 -32.43 -2.39
CA THR A 97 -1.00 -32.50 -2.57
C THR A 97 -0.52 -31.17 -3.15
N VAL A 98 0.31 -30.41 -2.42
CA VAL A 98 0.84 -29.10 -2.86
C VAL A 98 2.32 -29.21 -3.21
N LYS A 99 2.70 -28.73 -4.39
CA LYS A 99 4.09 -28.50 -4.79
C LYS A 99 4.31 -26.99 -4.94
N ALA A 100 4.91 -26.37 -3.92
CA ALA A 100 5.23 -24.95 -3.92
C ALA A 100 6.68 -24.72 -4.38
N GLU A 101 6.90 -23.64 -5.13
CA GLU A 101 8.22 -23.11 -5.44
C GLU A 101 8.73 -22.20 -4.32
N ALA A 102 10.03 -21.89 -4.33
CA ALA A 102 10.63 -20.95 -3.39
C ALA A 102 9.93 -19.57 -3.47
N PRO A 103 9.27 -19.11 -2.39
CA PRO A 103 8.44 -17.91 -2.42
C PRO A 103 9.27 -16.63 -2.47
N LYS A 104 8.87 -15.71 -3.34
CA LYS A 104 9.58 -14.45 -3.60
C LYS A 104 9.14 -13.39 -2.59
N ASN A 105 10.08 -12.58 -2.12
CA ASN A 105 9.91 -11.53 -1.11
C ASN A 105 9.42 -12.02 0.28
N MET A 106 9.51 -13.33 0.58
CA MET A 106 9.02 -13.87 1.85
C MET A 106 9.83 -13.44 3.09
N MET A 107 11.02 -12.87 2.90
CA MET A 107 11.80 -12.20 3.98
C MET A 107 11.05 -11.07 4.69
N LEU A 108 9.90 -10.61 4.16
CA LEU A 108 9.08 -9.58 4.80
C LEU A 108 7.78 -10.14 5.39
N VAL A 109 7.65 -11.46 5.54
CA VAL A 109 6.46 -12.14 6.09
C VAL A 109 6.64 -12.50 7.57
N SER A 110 7.85 -12.87 8.00
CA SER A 110 8.14 -13.16 9.41
C SER A 110 8.18 -11.89 10.27
N ARG A 111 7.65 -11.98 11.51
CA ARG A 111 7.80 -10.94 12.53
C ARG A 111 9.28 -10.69 12.88
N GLU A 112 10.09 -11.74 12.83
CA GLU A 112 11.51 -11.66 13.17
C GLU A 112 12.28 -10.90 12.10
N ASP A 113 12.08 -11.21 10.82
CA ASP A 113 12.74 -10.51 9.72
C ASP A 113 12.23 -9.07 9.57
N PHE A 114 10.94 -8.81 9.80
CA PHE A 114 10.42 -7.44 9.91
C PHE A 114 11.17 -6.64 10.98
N ARG A 115 11.35 -7.20 12.19
CA ARG A 115 12.14 -6.56 13.27
C ARG A 115 13.60 -6.39 12.89
N ARG A 116 14.22 -7.36 12.21
CA ARG A 116 15.60 -7.24 11.69
C ARG A 116 15.73 -6.12 10.66
N SER A 117 14.75 -5.91 9.79
CA SER A 117 14.71 -4.75 8.89
C SER A 117 14.57 -3.43 9.65
N ILE A 118 13.69 -3.35 10.66
CA ILE A 118 13.56 -2.16 11.52
C ILE A 118 14.90 -1.85 12.23
N ASP A 119 15.56 -2.86 12.79
CA ASP A 119 16.84 -2.69 13.49
C ASP A 119 17.98 -2.33 12.51
N GLN A 120 17.97 -2.83 11.27
CA GLN A 120 18.89 -2.38 10.21
C GLN A 120 18.71 -0.89 9.90
N TRP A 121 17.47 -0.42 9.73
CA TRP A 121 17.18 1.00 9.52
C TRP A 121 17.60 1.87 10.73
N TYR A 122 17.30 1.41 11.95
CA TYR A 122 17.68 2.10 13.18
C TYR A 122 19.19 2.27 13.28
N ASN A 123 19.96 1.21 13.01
CA ASN A 123 21.42 1.22 13.04
C ASN A 123 22.02 2.07 11.90
N LEU A 124 21.38 2.08 10.72
CA LEU A 124 21.77 2.97 9.62
C LEU A 124 21.58 4.45 10.02
N ALA A 125 20.47 4.80 10.67
CA ALA A 125 20.23 6.15 11.15
C ALA A 125 21.27 6.58 12.21
N GLU A 126 21.60 5.74 13.21
CA GLU A 126 22.67 6.04 14.17
C GLU A 126 24.03 6.19 13.48
N MET A 127 24.36 5.35 12.49
CA MET A 127 25.62 5.44 11.74
C MET A 127 25.74 6.76 10.94
N GLN A 128 24.64 7.23 10.35
CA GLN A 128 24.64 8.51 9.63
C GLN A 128 24.69 9.71 10.60
N LEU A 129 24.04 9.63 11.76
CA LEU A 129 24.17 10.64 12.84
C LEU A 129 25.63 10.74 13.31
N ALA A 130 26.30 9.61 13.58
CA ALA A 130 27.69 9.56 14.00
C ALA A 130 28.69 10.13 12.97
N ARG A 131 28.27 10.27 11.70
CA ARG A 131 29.02 10.92 10.61
C ARG A 131 28.68 12.41 10.44
N GLY A 132 27.83 12.98 11.29
CA GLY A 132 27.29 14.33 11.15
C GLY A 132 26.28 14.47 9.99
N GLN A 133 25.82 13.37 9.39
CA GLN A 133 24.91 13.34 8.26
C GLN A 133 23.45 13.30 8.75
N VAL A 134 23.07 14.30 9.55
CA VAL A 134 21.79 14.33 10.28
C VAL A 134 20.57 14.27 9.37
N ASP A 135 20.62 14.92 8.20
CA ASP A 135 19.54 14.85 7.20
C ASP A 135 19.33 13.43 6.65
N LEU A 136 20.40 12.69 6.35
CA LEU A 136 20.32 11.30 5.89
C LEU A 136 19.91 10.34 7.02
N SER A 137 20.22 10.68 8.27
CA SER A 137 19.75 9.94 9.44
C SER A 137 18.22 10.10 9.62
N ILE A 138 17.71 11.34 9.50
CA ILE A 138 16.27 11.64 9.52
C ILE A 138 15.56 10.94 8.35
N GLU A 139 16.15 10.93 7.15
CA GLU A 139 15.57 10.24 6.00
C GLU A 139 15.48 8.73 6.23
N ALA A 140 16.56 8.09 6.69
CA ALA A 140 16.57 6.65 7.00
C ALA A 140 15.50 6.27 8.04
N ASN A 141 15.34 7.07 9.09
CA ASN A 141 14.28 6.88 10.09
C ASN A 141 12.87 7.08 9.50
N ALA A 142 12.66 8.09 8.65
CA ALA A 142 11.39 8.32 7.97
C ALA A 142 11.03 7.18 6.99
N GLN A 143 12.01 6.61 6.29
CA GLN A 143 11.83 5.42 5.46
C GLN A 143 11.46 4.20 6.31
N ALA A 144 12.06 4.04 7.50
CA ALA A 144 11.72 2.98 8.46
C ALA A 144 10.28 3.08 8.98
N LEU A 145 9.82 4.28 9.37
CA LEU A 145 8.43 4.52 9.79
C LEU A 145 7.43 4.23 8.66
N LYS A 146 7.75 4.65 7.43
CA LYS A 146 6.96 4.36 6.22
C LYS A 146 6.93 2.86 5.86
N PHE A 147 7.95 2.10 6.25
CA PHE A 147 7.96 0.63 6.16
C PHE A 147 7.14 -0.02 7.28
N CYS A 148 7.18 0.53 8.50
CA CYS A 148 6.48 0.01 9.67
C CYS A 148 4.95 0.00 9.51
N LYS A 149 4.36 1.09 8.98
CA LYS A 149 2.91 1.23 8.72
C LYS A 149 2.01 0.70 9.84
N ASP A 150 2.31 1.07 11.08
CA ASP A 150 1.54 0.69 12.27
C ASP A 150 1.47 -0.84 12.54
N LYS A 151 2.23 -1.68 11.83
CA LYS A 151 2.20 -3.16 11.95
C LYS A 151 2.85 -3.71 13.22
N ASP A 152 3.63 -2.91 13.96
CA ASP A 152 4.15 -3.26 15.30
C ASP A 152 4.40 -1.98 16.13
N LYS A 153 3.56 -1.78 17.16
CA LYS A 153 3.60 -0.58 18.00
C LYS A 153 4.94 -0.37 18.70
N GLN A 154 5.62 -1.45 19.12
CA GLN A 154 6.94 -1.36 19.78
C GLN A 154 8.03 -0.86 18.82
N SER A 155 8.05 -1.37 17.59
CA SER A 155 8.94 -0.87 16.53
C SER A 155 8.66 0.59 16.17
N GLN A 156 7.39 0.98 16.15
CA GLN A 156 6.95 2.36 15.89
C GLN A 156 7.42 3.32 16.99
N GLU A 157 7.11 3.04 18.26
CA GLU A 157 7.54 3.84 19.42
C GLU A 157 9.06 4.01 19.46
N LYS A 158 9.82 2.93 19.19
CA LYS A 158 11.30 2.97 19.09
C LYS A 158 11.79 3.91 17.99
N LEU A 159 11.16 3.87 16.81
CA LEU A 159 11.52 4.73 15.68
C LEU A 159 11.11 6.19 15.90
N GLU A 160 9.98 6.46 16.54
CA GLU A 160 9.54 7.83 16.83
C GLU A 160 10.40 8.50 17.90
N ALA A 161 10.84 7.77 18.93
CA ALA A 161 11.82 8.27 19.90
C ALA A 161 13.17 8.61 19.25
N GLN A 162 13.63 7.78 18.29
CA GLN A 162 14.82 8.11 17.48
C GLN A 162 14.59 9.36 16.62
N ARG A 163 13.42 9.48 15.97
CA ARG A 163 13.05 10.67 15.17
C ARG A 163 13.14 11.95 15.99
N GLU A 164 12.59 11.94 17.20
CA GLU A 164 12.62 13.08 18.12
C GLU A 164 14.07 13.45 18.51
N ARG A 165 14.90 12.46 18.88
CA ARG A 165 16.32 12.67 19.17
C ARG A 165 17.08 13.30 17.99
N LEU A 166 16.81 12.88 16.76
CA LEU A 166 17.43 13.43 15.55
C LEU A 166 16.97 14.87 15.26
N VAL A 167 15.68 15.17 15.43
CA VAL A 167 15.15 16.53 15.29
C VAL A 167 15.74 17.47 16.35
N ASN A 168 15.84 17.00 17.61
CA ASN A 168 16.43 17.78 18.70
C ASN A 168 17.93 18.02 18.49
N HIS A 169 18.69 17.06 17.94
CA HIS A 169 20.09 17.28 17.54
C HIS A 169 20.21 18.39 16.50
N LYS A 170 19.43 18.31 15.42
CA LYS A 170 19.40 19.30 14.34
C LYS A 170 18.99 20.69 14.83
N LEU A 171 18.09 20.76 15.81
CA LEU A 171 17.68 22.01 16.47
C LEU A 171 18.85 22.63 17.25
N VAL A 172 19.55 21.84 18.08
CA VAL A 172 20.69 22.31 18.89
C VAL A 172 21.86 22.77 18.02
N GLU A 173 22.16 22.08 16.91
CA GLU A 173 23.16 22.52 15.93
C GLU A 173 22.76 23.82 15.22
N SER A 174 21.47 24.00 14.95
CA SER A 174 20.95 25.23 14.35
C SER A 174 21.02 26.41 15.32
N ILE A 175 20.72 26.18 16.60
CA ILE A 175 20.86 27.17 17.68
C ILE A 175 22.34 27.59 17.83
N HIS A 176 23.26 26.63 17.99
CA HIS A 176 24.70 26.93 18.08
C HIS A 176 25.23 27.71 16.87
N ARG A 177 24.72 27.43 15.67
CA ARG A 177 25.09 28.15 14.44
C ARG A 177 24.58 29.60 14.44
N ILE A 178 23.39 29.85 14.97
CA ILE A 178 22.80 31.19 15.10
C ILE A 178 23.54 31.99 16.19
N GLU A 179 23.85 31.37 17.32
CA GLU A 179 24.56 31.99 18.45
C GLU A 179 26.00 32.35 18.07
N LYS A 180 26.74 31.42 17.44
CA LYS A 180 28.12 31.66 17.00
C LYS A 180 28.26 32.71 15.88
N VAL A 181 27.18 33.02 15.15
CA VAL A 181 27.10 34.14 14.21
C VAL A 181 26.84 35.49 14.92
N LYS A 182 26.34 35.45 16.15
CA LYS A 182 26.01 36.62 16.99
C LYS A 182 27.24 37.16 17.74
N ASP A 183 28.20 36.29 18.07
CA ASP A 183 29.38 36.60 18.87
C ASP A 183 30.59 37.17 18.08
N VAL A 184 30.44 37.43 16.78
CA VAL A 184 31.48 38.12 16.01
C VAL A 184 31.62 39.55 16.52
N PRO A 185 32.78 39.96 17.09
CA PRO A 185 32.95 41.33 17.58
C PRO A 185 32.83 42.32 16.41
N LYS A 186 32.31 43.51 16.70
CA LYS A 186 32.09 44.57 15.70
C LYS A 186 33.39 45.30 15.32
N GLY A 187 34.41 44.52 14.94
CA GLY A 187 35.72 44.99 14.48
C GLY A 187 35.63 45.74 13.16
N THR A 188 36.55 46.68 12.97
CA THR A 188 36.60 47.56 11.78
C THR A 188 37.21 46.83 10.58
N GLY A 189 36.35 46.30 9.71
CA GLY A 189 36.72 45.68 8.43
C GLY A 189 35.48 45.28 7.63
N ASP A 190 35.53 45.41 6.31
CA ASP A 190 34.40 45.37 5.37
C ASP A 190 33.19 44.48 5.71
N ALA A 191 32.05 45.14 5.90
CA ALA A 191 30.77 44.49 6.20
C ALA A 191 30.12 43.84 4.96
N LEU A 192 30.57 42.63 4.61
CA LEU A 192 29.84 41.73 3.71
C LEU A 192 28.42 41.51 4.26
N ARG A 193 27.43 42.03 3.53
CA ARG A 193 26.07 42.24 4.05
C ARG A 193 25.26 40.95 4.12
N PRO A 194 24.47 40.74 5.20
CA PRO A 194 23.39 39.75 5.21
C PRO A 194 22.20 40.27 4.36
N THR A 195 22.31 40.17 3.04
CA THR A 195 21.31 40.65 2.07
C THR A 195 19.98 39.90 2.19
N SER A 196 20.02 38.58 2.36
CA SER A 196 18.86 37.69 2.33
C SER A 196 17.77 38.06 3.35
N LEU A 197 18.15 38.25 4.62
CA LEU A 197 17.21 38.55 5.69
C LEU A 197 16.57 39.94 5.53
N ARG A 198 17.35 40.91 5.03
CA ARG A 198 16.86 42.27 4.82
C ARG A 198 15.94 42.38 3.60
N GLN A 199 16.23 41.64 2.52
CA GLN A 199 15.31 41.51 1.38
C GLN A 199 13.96 40.92 1.80
N ALA A 200 13.97 39.82 2.56
CA ALA A 200 12.74 39.17 3.05
C ALA A 200 11.84 40.13 3.83
N LEU A 201 12.40 40.90 4.76
CA LEU A 201 11.65 41.91 5.53
C LEU A 201 11.12 43.04 4.64
N THR A 202 11.89 43.55 3.68
CA THR A 202 11.42 44.61 2.76
C THR A 202 10.35 44.15 1.77
N GLY A 203 10.27 42.85 1.44
CA GLY A 203 9.22 42.31 0.59
C GLY A 203 7.83 42.34 1.23
N ALA A 204 7.75 42.19 2.56
CA ALA A 204 6.49 42.08 3.29
C ALA A 204 5.73 43.41 3.44
N GLN A 205 6.35 44.57 3.19
CA GLN A 205 5.73 45.89 3.46
C GLN A 205 4.94 46.49 2.28
N LYS A 206 4.79 45.80 1.14
CA LYS A 206 4.06 46.31 -0.04
C LYS A 206 2.60 45.84 -0.17
N SER A 207 1.99 45.32 0.91
CA SER A 207 0.62 44.80 0.92
C SER A 207 -0.34 45.48 1.92
N ALA A 208 -0.01 46.69 2.41
CA ALA A 208 -0.91 47.44 3.28
C ALA A 208 -0.78 48.99 3.13
N THR A 209 -1.61 49.59 2.26
CA THR A 209 -2.43 50.82 2.49
C THR A 209 -2.97 51.37 1.16
N THR A 210 -4.25 51.76 1.16
CA THR A 210 -4.96 52.29 -0.02
C THR A 210 -5.37 53.76 0.16
N SER A 211 -5.20 54.63 -0.84
CA SER A 211 -6.07 55.81 -1.01
C SER A 211 -6.04 56.41 -2.44
N LYS A 212 -7.21 56.90 -2.85
CA LYS A 212 -7.64 57.26 -4.22
C LYS A 212 -7.31 58.71 -4.62
N ALA A 213 -7.10 58.94 -5.93
CA ALA A 213 -7.61 60.09 -6.70
C ALA A 213 -7.75 59.65 -8.19
N THR A 214 -8.84 59.81 -8.97
CA THR A 214 -9.81 60.91 -9.20
C THR A 214 -9.22 62.00 -10.11
N LYS A 215 -9.67 62.27 -11.36
CA LYS A 215 -10.81 61.79 -12.20
C LYS A 215 -10.27 61.35 -13.61
N VAL A 216 -10.79 61.52 -14.86
CA VAL A 216 -11.91 62.28 -15.49
C VAL A 216 -12.50 61.54 -16.72
N ILE A 217 -13.83 61.50 -16.77
CA ILE A 217 -14.82 61.36 -17.86
C ILE A 217 -14.35 61.37 -19.35
N LYS A 218 -14.73 60.33 -20.12
CA LYS A 218 -15.63 60.47 -21.29
C LYS A 218 -16.65 59.31 -21.31
N LYS A 219 -17.83 59.53 -21.91
CA LYS A 219 -19.03 58.69 -21.84
C LYS A 219 -19.72 58.67 -23.20
N GLU A 220 -19.87 57.50 -23.81
CA GLU A 220 -20.69 57.24 -24.99
C GLU A 220 -21.60 56.01 -24.72
N ARG A 221 -22.56 55.70 -25.61
CA ARG A 221 -23.81 55.03 -25.20
C ARG A 221 -24.43 54.17 -26.31
N ARG A 222 -25.19 53.13 -25.92
CA ARG A 222 -26.11 52.30 -26.75
C ARG A 222 -25.41 51.35 -27.75
N ASN A 223 -26.01 50.28 -28.31
CA ASN A 223 -27.04 49.27 -27.93
C ASN A 223 -27.11 48.25 -29.11
N ILE A 224 -28.09 47.32 -29.11
CA ILE A 224 -28.75 46.66 -30.27
C ILE A 224 -28.23 45.26 -30.69
N VAL A 225 -29.09 44.24 -30.41
CA VAL A 225 -29.49 43.04 -31.22
C VAL A 225 -28.36 42.09 -31.73
N GLN A 226 -28.28 40.76 -31.46
CA GLN A 226 -29.21 39.62 -31.28
C GLN A 226 -29.53 38.83 -32.58
N GLN A 227 -29.40 37.48 -32.53
CA GLN A 227 -29.73 36.46 -33.56
C GLN A 227 -28.81 36.40 -34.81
N GLY A 228 -28.64 35.26 -35.51
CA GLY A 228 -29.04 33.88 -35.18
C GLY A 228 -28.96 32.86 -36.34
N LYS A 229 -29.14 31.57 -35.97
CA LYS A 229 -29.27 30.30 -36.75
C LYS A 229 -27.95 29.51 -36.94
N LYS A 230 -27.83 28.20 -36.65
CA LYS A 230 -28.76 27.06 -36.36
C LYS A 230 -29.40 26.35 -37.58
N SER A 231 -28.64 25.45 -38.20
CA SER A 231 -29.07 24.16 -38.79
C SER A 231 -27.80 23.34 -39.17
N GLY A 232 -27.74 22.01 -39.11
CA GLY A 232 -28.64 21.04 -38.50
C GLY A 232 -29.22 20.02 -39.48
N ASN A 233 -28.66 18.81 -39.52
CA ASN A 233 -29.39 17.55 -39.67
C ASN A 233 -28.48 16.32 -39.50
N ALA A 234 -29.09 15.20 -39.13
CA ALA A 234 -28.58 13.84 -39.28
C ALA A 234 -29.72 12.98 -39.84
N LEU A 235 -29.42 11.89 -40.55
CA LEU A 235 -30.09 10.58 -40.44
C LEU A 235 -29.58 9.57 -41.49
N THR A 236 -29.38 8.35 -40.99
CA THR A 236 -29.38 7.03 -41.64
C THR A 236 -29.85 6.89 -43.11
N ALA A 237 -29.15 6.05 -43.90
CA ALA A 237 -29.60 4.68 -44.25
C ALA A 237 -29.07 4.19 -45.62
N LYS A 238 -28.28 3.12 -45.62
CA LYS A 238 -28.40 1.95 -46.50
C LYS A 238 -27.59 0.78 -45.94
#